data_AF-A0A3S0BVC9-F1
#
_entry.id   AF-A0A3S0BVC9-F1
#
_cell.length_a   1.000
_cell.length_b   1.000
_cell.length_c   1.000
_cell.angle_alpha   90.00
_cell.angle_beta   90.00
_cell.angle_gamma   90.00
#
_symmetry.space_group_name_H-M   'P 1'
#
loop_
_entity.id
_entity.type
_entity.pdbx_description
1 polymer ?
#
loop_
_entity_poly.entity_id
_entity_poly.type
_entity_poly.pdbx_seq_one_letter_code
_entity_poly.pdbx_strand_id
1 'polypeptide(L)'
;MVKLPLMYDGVGCLAICGGYQLLGNYYMTSDGTPIKGLDVCEFYSEEKKNRMVGNVVVDTPDFGHLLGFENHSGRTFHQYEPLGKVIKGYGNNGEDGK
;
A
#
# COMPACT_ATOMS: atom_id res chain seq x y z
N MET A 1 1.45 0.04 -3.50
CA MET A 1 2.55 0.88 -2.96
C MET A 1 2.23 2.32 -3.32
N VAL A 2 2.41 3.31 -2.44
CA VAL A 2 2.13 4.73 -2.75
C VAL A 2 3.40 5.53 -2.87
N LYS A 3 3.45 6.41 -3.87
CA LYS A 3 4.40 7.52 -3.86
C LYS A 3 3.86 8.53 -2.86
N LEU A 4 4.34 8.45 -1.63
CA LEU A 4 3.91 9.38 -0.60
C LEU A 4 4.38 10.77 -1.03
N PRO A 5 3.51 11.80 -1.00
CA PRO A 5 3.99 13.17 -1.12
C PRO A 5 5.08 13.33 -0.07
N LEU A 6 6.21 13.90 -0.48
CA LEU A 6 7.33 14.22 0.41
C LEU A 6 6.73 14.75 1.72
N MET A 7 6.92 14.00 2.81
CA MET A 7 6.40 14.42 4.11
C MET A 7 6.98 15.81 4.41
N TYR A 8 6.18 16.65 5.06
CA TYR A 8 6.47 18.06 5.41
C TYR A 8 7.98 18.40 5.38
N ASP A 9 8.35 19.39 4.57
CA ASP A 9 9.72 19.90 4.35
C ASP A 9 10.65 19.06 3.44
N GLY A 10 10.11 18.19 2.59
CA GLY A 10 10.90 17.54 1.54
C GLY A 10 11.70 16.33 2.00
N VAL A 11 11.36 15.77 3.17
CA VAL A 11 12.03 14.58 3.70
C VAL A 11 11.52 13.33 2.99
N GLY A 12 12.45 12.52 2.47
CA GLY A 12 12.14 11.23 1.87
C GLY A 12 11.63 10.23 2.92
N CYS A 13 10.54 9.52 2.62
CA CYS A 13 9.99 8.48 3.48
C CYS A 13 9.85 7.17 2.70
N LEU A 14 10.28 6.07 3.32
CA LEU A 14 9.98 4.71 2.87
C LEU A 14 9.18 4.02 3.97
N ALA A 15 7.93 3.70 3.67
CA ALA A 15 7.04 2.98 4.58
C ALA A 15 6.71 1.61 4.00
N ILE A 16 6.82 0.56 4.80
CA ILE A 16 6.72 -0.84 4.34
C ILE A 16 5.61 -1.56 5.12
N CYS A 17 4.71 -2.22 4.39
CA CYS A 17 3.62 -3.03 4.94
C CYS A 17 2.82 -2.27 6.02
N GLY A 18 2.77 -2.77 7.26
CA GLY A 18 2.05 -2.11 8.36
C GLY A 18 2.48 -0.66 8.59
N GLY A 19 3.76 -0.33 8.37
CA GLY A 19 4.24 1.05 8.46
C GLY A 19 3.58 1.97 7.42
N TYR A 20 3.36 1.47 6.19
CA TYR A 20 2.61 2.20 5.17
C TYR A 20 1.13 2.30 5.56
N GLN A 21 0.50 1.19 5.96
CA GLN A 21 -0.92 1.16 6.30
C GLN A 21 -1.29 2.13 7.44
N LEU A 22 -0.41 2.25 8.43
CA LEU A 22 -0.60 3.14 9.58
C LEU A 22 -0.36 4.62 9.27
N LEU A 23 0.14 5.00 8.08
CA LEU A 23 0.14 6.42 7.67
C LEU A 23 -1.27 6.91 7.32
N GLY A 24 -2.18 5.99 6.98
CA GLY A 24 -3.56 6.29 6.63
C GLY A 24 -4.45 6.65 7.82
N ASN A 25 -5.75 6.72 7.56
CA ASN A 25 -6.78 6.96 8.56
C ASN A 25 -6.93 5.76 9.52
N TYR A 26 -7.00 4.54 8.97
CA TYR A 26 -7.16 3.31 9.75
C TYR A 26 -6.74 2.03 9.01
N TYR A 27 -6.53 0.97 9.79
CA TYR A 27 -6.51 -0.42 9.34
C TYR A 27 -7.70 -1.17 9.97
N MET A 28 -8.60 -1.71 9.17
CA MET A 28 -9.71 -2.53 9.64
C MET A 28 -9.27 -3.99 9.74
N THR A 29 -9.32 -4.57 10.94
CA THR A 29 -9.04 -6.00 11.14
C THR A 29 -10.18 -6.87 10.62
N SER A 30 -9.90 -8.15 10.43
CA SER A 30 -10.88 -9.12 9.90
C SER A 30 -12.10 -9.35 10.80
N ASP A 31 -12.05 -8.96 12.08
CA ASP A 31 -13.18 -8.98 13.03
C ASP A 31 -13.97 -7.66 13.07
N GLY A 32 -13.61 -6.67 12.23
CA GLY A 32 -14.29 -5.38 12.16
C GLY A 32 -13.79 -4.35 13.18
N THR A 33 -12.66 -4.60 13.84
CA THR A 33 -12.05 -3.65 14.77
C THR A 33 -11.15 -2.65 14.02
N PRO A 34 -11.41 -1.33 14.08
CA PRO A 34 -10.53 -0.35 13.47
C PRO A 34 -9.30 -0.11 14.36
N ILE A 35 -8.11 -0.26 13.79
CA ILE A 35 -6.85 0.23 14.34
C ILE A 35 -6.62 1.63 13.77
N LYS A 36 -6.63 2.64 14.64
CA LYS A 36 -6.42 4.04 14.24
C LYS A 36 -4.99 4.21 13.68
N GLY A 37 -4.90 4.81 12.48
CA GLY A 37 -3.63 5.22 11.88
C GLY A 37 -3.17 6.60 12.37
N LEU A 38 -2.07 7.08 11.80
CA LEU A 38 -1.48 8.38 12.11
C LEU A 38 -2.25 9.54 11.46
N ASP A 39 -3.15 9.24 10.53
CA ASP A 39 -4.00 10.25 9.86
C ASP A 39 -3.17 11.30 9.11
N VAL A 40 -2.01 10.90 8.59
CA VAL A 40 -1.08 11.74 7.82
C VAL A 40 -1.44 11.75 6.34
N CYS A 41 -2.08 10.69 5.86
CA CYS A 41 -2.51 10.52 4.47
C CYS A 41 -3.96 10.04 4.43
N GLU A 42 -4.70 10.49 3.41
CA GLU A 42 -6.11 10.15 3.21
C GLU A 42 -6.25 8.83 2.46
N PHE A 43 -6.05 7.74 3.19
CA PHE A 43 -6.30 6.38 2.73
C PHE A 43 -6.57 5.45 3.90
N TYR A 44 -7.11 4.27 3.61
CA TYR A 44 -7.37 3.25 4.61
C TYR A 44 -6.98 1.87 4.10
N SER A 45 -6.89 0.92 5.02
CA SER A 45 -6.64 -0.48 4.70
C SER A 45 -7.66 -1.39 5.34
N GLU A 46 -8.06 -2.44 4.64
CA GLU A 46 -8.99 -3.46 5.16
C GLU A 46 -8.39 -4.86 5.07
N GLU A 47 -8.40 -5.58 6.18
CA GLU A 47 -8.06 -6.99 6.18
C GLU A 47 -9.15 -7.83 5.49
N LYS A 48 -8.74 -8.78 4.64
CA LYS A 48 -9.61 -9.91 4.24
C LYS A 48 -8.92 -11.24 4.49
N LYS A 49 -9.73 -12.30 4.58
CA LYS A 49 -9.30 -13.67 4.95
C LYS A 49 -8.18 -14.22 4.07
N ASN A 50 -8.27 -14.03 2.75
CA ASN A 50 -7.24 -14.51 1.83
C ASN A 50 -6.06 -13.53 1.83
N ARG A 51 -4.83 -14.03 1.84
CA ARG A 51 -3.63 -13.21 1.68
C ARG A 51 -3.28 -13.07 0.21
N MET A 52 -2.82 -11.89 -0.19
CA MET A 52 -2.14 -11.68 -1.47
C MET A 52 -0.69 -12.12 -1.28
N VAL A 53 -0.35 -13.28 -1.84
CA VAL A 53 0.96 -13.92 -1.67
C VAL A 53 1.55 -14.28 -3.03
N GLY A 54 2.76 -13.82 -3.31
CA GLY A 54 3.47 -14.19 -4.53
C GLY A 54 4.57 -13.24 -4.95
N ASN A 55 5.21 -13.58 -6.06
CA ASN A 55 6.16 -12.67 -6.71
C ASN A 55 5.40 -11.53 -7.36
N VAL A 56 5.88 -10.30 -7.14
CA VAL A 56 5.31 -9.08 -7.68
C VAL A 56 6.31 -8.40 -8.62
N VAL A 57 5.81 -7.87 -9.73
CA VAL A 57 6.54 -7.02 -10.67
C VAL A 57 5.73 -5.74 -10.87
N VAL A 58 6.33 -4.60 -10.56
CA VAL A 58 5.72 -3.27 -10.70
C VAL A 58 6.54 -2.45 -11.67
N ASP A 59 5.89 -1.91 -12.69
CA ASP A 59 6.48 -0.96 -13.61
C ASP A 59 6.33 0.46 -13.06
N THR A 60 7.46 1.11 -12.79
CA THR A 60 7.49 2.42 -12.15
C THR A 60 8.07 3.49 -13.09
N PRO A 61 7.56 4.72 -13.05
CA PRO A 61 8.07 5.80 -13.90
C PRO A 61 9.49 6.24 -13.51
N ASP A 62 9.85 6.16 -12.22
CA ASP A 62 11.10 6.72 -11.70
C ASP A 62 12.21 5.68 -11.50
N PHE A 63 11.87 4.39 -11.36
CA PHE A 63 12.83 3.33 -10.98
C PHE A 63 12.86 2.15 -11.96
N GLY A 64 12.08 2.18 -13.04
CA GLY A 64 11.91 1.04 -13.95
C GLY A 64 11.14 -0.10 -13.29
N HIS A 65 11.53 -1.35 -13.56
CA HIS A 65 10.87 -2.52 -12.99
C HIS A 65 11.34 -2.81 -11.55
N LEU A 66 10.40 -2.76 -10.61
CA LEU A 66 10.59 -3.26 -9.25
C LEU A 66 10.13 -4.71 -9.17
N LEU A 67 11.00 -5.58 -8.65
CA LEU A 67 10.71 -6.98 -8.39
C LEU A 67 10.71 -7.24 -6.90
N GLY A 68 9.77 -8.04 -6.43
CA GLY A 68 9.68 -8.37 -5.01
C GLY A 68 8.77 -9.55 -4.71
N PHE A 69 8.44 -9.67 -3.42
CA PHE A 69 7.50 -10.65 -2.90
C PHE A 69 6.46 -9.94 -2.04
N GLU A 70 5.18 -10.18 -2.31
CA GLU A 70 4.08 -9.66 -1.53
C GLU A 70 3.49 -10.77 -0.65
N ASN A 71 3.10 -10.41 0.57
CA ASN A 71 2.44 -11.30 1.51
C ASN A 71 1.65 -10.48 2.53
N HIS A 72 0.45 -10.02 2.15
CA HIS A 72 -0.38 -9.19 3.02
C HIS A 72 -1.87 -9.55 2.95
N SER A 73 -2.55 -9.41 4.08
CA SER A 73 -4.02 -9.51 4.19
C SER A 73 -4.70 -8.14 4.13
N GLY A 74 -4.00 -7.03 4.33
CA GLY A 74 -4.56 -5.69 4.16
C GLY A 74 -4.73 -5.31 2.69
N ARG A 75 -5.87 -4.78 2.30
CA ARG A 75 -6.13 -4.14 1.00
C ARG A 75 -6.15 -2.65 1.22
N THR A 76 -5.26 -1.93 0.57
CA THR A 76 -5.17 -0.48 0.74
C THR A 76 -5.89 0.25 -0.39
N PHE A 77 -6.68 1.26 -0.03
CA PHE A 77 -7.52 2.02 -0.96
C PHE A 77 -7.23 3.51 -0.84
N HIS A 78 -6.86 4.14 -1.96
CA HIS A 78 -6.53 5.56 -2.01
C HIS A 78 -6.75 6.15 -3.41
N GLN A 79 -6.79 7.48 -3.48
CA GLN A 79 -6.81 8.23 -4.76
C GLN A 79 -5.44 8.80 -5.13
N TYR A 80 -4.41 8.63 -4.30
CA TYR A 80 -3.03 9.03 -4.62
C TYR A 80 -2.47 8.27 -5.82
N GLU A 81 -1.47 8.87 -6.46
CA GLU A 81 -0.65 8.19 -7.46
C GLU A 81 0.11 7.01 -6.81
N PRO A 82 -0.03 5.79 -7.34
CA PRO A 82 0.73 4.65 -6.84
C PRO A 82 2.21 4.77 -7.22
N LEU A 83 3.05 3.94 -6.61
CA LEU A 83 4.46 3.85 -6.97
C LEU A 83 4.66 3.40 -8.43
N GLY A 84 3.73 2.62 -8.96
CA GLY A 84 3.76 2.14 -10.33
C GLY A 84 2.59 1.23 -10.65
N LYS A 85 2.58 0.70 -11.87
CA LYS A 85 1.56 -0.23 -12.36
C LYS A 85 1.98 -1.67 -12.11
N VAL A 86 1.10 -2.47 -11.54
CA VAL A 86 1.35 -3.91 -11.36
C VAL A 86 1.34 -4.61 -12.72
N ILE A 87 2.46 -5.25 -13.07
CA ILE A 87 2.58 -6.13 -14.25
C ILE A 87 2.27 -7.58 -13.88
N LYS A 88 2.68 -8.00 -12.68
CA LYS A 88 2.42 -9.32 -12.11
C LYS A 88 2.27 -9.19 -10.60
N GLY A 89 1.34 -9.92 -10.00
CA GLY A 89 1.04 -9.86 -8.57
C GLY A 89 -0.30 -9.16 -8.30
N TYR A 90 -0.48 -8.67 -7.08
CA TYR A 90 -1.74 -8.08 -6.62
C TYR A 90 -1.63 -6.58 -6.31
N GLY A 91 -0.49 -6.12 -5.78
CA GLY A 91 -0.28 -4.71 -5.45
C GLY A 91 -1.01 -4.29 -4.17
N ASN A 92 -1.65 -3.12 -4.18
CA ASN A 92 -2.29 -2.54 -3.00
C ASN A 92 -3.50 -3.35 -2.52
N ASN A 93 -4.35 -3.80 -3.44
CA ASN A 93 -5.65 -4.39 -3.11
C ASN A 93 -6.02 -5.61 -3.98
N GLY A 94 -5.33 -5.84 -5.10
CA GLY A 94 -5.63 -6.94 -6.03
C GLY A 94 -6.78 -6.66 -7.00
N GLU A 95 -7.29 -5.43 -7.06
CA GLU A 95 -8.49 -5.06 -7.83
C GLU A 95 -8.19 -4.02 -8.92
N ASP A 96 -7.36 -3.01 -8.63
CA ASP A 96 -7.13 -1.86 -9.53
C ASP A 96 -5.79 -1.90 -10.29
N GLY A 97 -4.93 -2.89 -9.98
CA GLY A 97 -3.59 -3.01 -10.58
C GLY A 97 -2.61 -1.92 -10.14
N LYS A 98 -2.86 -1.28 -8.98
CA LYS A 98 -2.02 -0.25 -8.36
C LYS A 98 -1.20 -0.78 -7.17
#